data_AF-A0AAD1SAL7-F1
#
_entry.id   AF-A0AAD1SAL7-F1
#
_cell.length_a   1.000
_cell.length_b   1.000
_cell.length_c   1.000
_cell.angle_alpha   90.00
_cell.angle_beta   90.00
_cell.angle_gamma   90.00
#
_symmetry.space_group_name_H-M   'P 1'
#
loop_
_entity.id
_entity.type
_entity.pdbx_description
1 polymer ?
#
loop_
_entity_poly.entity_id
_entity_poly.type
_entity_poly.pdbx_seq_one_letter_code
_entity_poly.pdbx_strand_id
1 'polypeptide(L)'
;MACEELRVFGEFKMLTQKIAGFPDTLQGLLENIIQRLVQEDQSARVKELLCLLYCCSESVVEKDLQGSLSYLERGPEIPSMHWATLRRTIKCLIRASRDHRGRDKLSFFHGSVAKAVEQSFLTADTSRQPYLCSLSDYYENICSDDATVVSHLPRLLQEAKLNNRLVQFLRKDQRAKSIQAHIRAQYLKGLRCSMMCREGFPRKPAMICAFCSLKSGAFGQFFPNSQSCAVCGSHAAYMGKEAFQCPQHYSHGRNDCLVCKNIILGPQSPMPALLCNTCGFLQTCIALKT
;
A
#
# COMPACT_ATOMS: atom_id res chain seq x y z
N MET A 1 14.95 26.75 11.01
CA MET A 1 14.80 25.62 11.97
C MET A 1 15.55 25.90 13.25
N ALA A 2 16.87 26.08 13.25
CA ALA A 2 17.60 26.54 14.45
C ALA A 2 16.99 27.82 15.05
N CYS A 3 16.65 28.82 14.23
CA CYS A 3 15.98 30.03 14.71
C CYS A 3 14.57 29.80 15.27
N GLU A 4 13.84 28.75 14.83
CA GLU A 4 12.54 28.42 15.44
C GLU A 4 12.73 27.74 16.80
N GLU A 5 13.75 26.91 16.97
CA GLU A 5 14.11 26.36 18.29
C GLU A 5 14.54 27.46 19.26
N LEU A 6 15.32 28.44 18.79
CA LEU A 6 15.73 29.58 19.60
C LEU A 6 14.56 30.54 19.91
N ARG A 7 13.53 30.59 19.06
CA ARG A 7 12.31 31.39 19.29
C ARG A 7 11.50 30.88 20.48
N VAL A 8 11.51 29.58 20.75
CA VAL A 8 10.81 28.96 21.89
C VAL A 8 11.64 29.07 23.17
N PHE A 9 12.94 29.35 23.06
CA PHE A 9 13.85 29.47 24.20
C PHE A 9 13.67 30.83 24.89
N GLY A 10 12.85 30.87 25.94
CA GLY A 10 12.51 32.12 26.66
C GLY A 10 13.60 32.70 27.56
N GLU A 11 14.69 31.97 27.81
CA GLU A 11 15.77 32.39 28.71
C GLU A 11 17.04 32.79 27.96
N PHE A 12 17.14 34.07 27.57
CA PHE A 12 18.27 34.61 26.81
C PHE A 12 19.66 34.35 27.44
N LYS A 13 19.74 34.22 28.78
CA LYS A 13 21.01 33.97 29.49
C LYS A 13 21.62 32.60 29.18
N MET A 14 20.79 31.60 28.87
CA MET A 14 21.25 30.24 28.56
C MET A 14 21.37 29.98 27.05
N LEU A 15 21.14 31.01 26.22
CA LEU A 15 21.07 30.88 24.76
C LEU A 15 22.36 30.32 24.17
N THR A 16 23.51 30.82 24.61
CA THR A 16 24.83 30.35 24.13
C THR A 16 25.06 28.89 24.50
N GLN A 17 24.66 28.47 25.71
CA GLN A 17 24.75 27.08 26.14
C GLN A 17 23.80 26.18 25.34
N LYS A 18 22.59 26.68 25.01
CA LYS A 18 21.62 25.97 24.18
C LYS A 18 22.12 25.78 22.75
N ILE A 19 22.72 26.82 22.15
CA ILE A 19 23.34 26.76 20.82
C ILE A 19 24.52 25.78 20.83
N ALA A 20 25.37 25.81 21.87
CA ALA A 20 26.49 24.89 22.01
C ALA A 20 26.05 23.43 22.20
N GLY A 21 24.83 23.19 22.71
CA GLY A 21 24.25 21.86 22.86
C GLY A 21 23.49 21.36 21.62
N PHE A 22 23.46 22.12 20.52
CA PHE A 22 22.84 21.64 19.29
C PHE A 22 23.71 20.57 18.61
N PRO A 23 23.10 19.55 17.99
CA PRO A 23 23.84 18.56 17.23
C PRO A 23 24.56 19.19 16.04
N ASP A 24 25.75 18.70 15.72
CA ASP A 24 26.57 19.17 14.60
C ASP A 24 25.94 18.85 13.22
N THR A 25 24.85 18.09 13.19
CA THR A 25 24.16 17.68 11.97
C THR A 25 22.73 18.20 11.93
N LEU A 26 22.28 18.57 10.72
CA LEU A 26 20.88 18.93 10.46
C LEU A 26 19.92 17.81 10.88
N GLN A 27 20.35 16.56 10.70
CA GLN A 27 19.58 15.37 11.06
C GLN A 27 19.35 15.31 12.57
N GLY A 28 20.41 15.40 13.37
CA GLY A 28 20.29 15.41 14.83
C GLY A 28 19.47 16.62 15.32
N LEU A 29 19.63 17.79 14.69
CA LEU A 29 18.80 18.95 15.03
C LEU A 29 17.32 18.66 14.78
N LEU A 30 16.96 18.07 13.64
CA LEU A 30 15.59 17.69 13.32
C LEU A 30 15.01 16.67 14.30
N GLU A 31 15.81 15.67 14.71
CA GLU A 31 15.41 14.71 15.74
C GLU A 31 15.09 15.41 17.06
N ASN A 32 15.96 16.33 17.51
CA ASN A 32 15.71 17.11 18.72
C ASN A 32 14.42 17.95 18.63
N ILE A 33 14.17 18.60 17.48
CA ILE A 33 12.93 19.36 17.24
C ILE A 33 11.72 18.43 17.35
N ILE A 34 11.74 17.29 16.66
CA ILE A 34 10.65 16.33 16.63
C ILE A 34 10.37 15.76 18.02
N GLN A 35 11.42 15.36 18.75
CA GLN A 35 11.28 14.83 20.11
C GLN A 35 10.68 15.86 21.06
N ARG A 36 11.12 17.13 20.98
CA ARG A 36 10.55 18.22 21.76
C ARG A 36 9.06 18.42 21.46
N LEU A 37 8.69 18.50 20.17
CA LEU A 37 7.29 18.66 19.77
C LEU A 37 6.40 17.52 20.26
N VAL A 38 6.92 16.29 20.31
CA VAL A 38 6.21 15.12 20.85
C VAL A 38 6.13 15.17 22.37
N GLN A 39 7.17 15.60 23.07
CA GLN A 39 7.18 15.74 24.54
C GLN A 39 6.24 16.86 25.03
N GLU A 40 6.13 17.95 24.28
CA GLU A 40 5.24 19.08 24.57
C GLU A 40 3.77 18.79 24.19
N ASP A 41 3.50 17.74 23.41
CA ASP A 41 2.16 17.38 22.97
C ASP A 41 1.39 16.58 24.03
N GLN A 42 0.53 17.29 24.77
CA GLN A 42 -0.37 16.70 25.77
C GLN A 42 -1.37 15.69 25.19
N SER A 43 -1.65 15.75 23.89
CA SER A 43 -2.62 14.86 23.24
C SER A 43 -2.02 13.56 22.72
N ALA A 44 -0.68 13.42 22.74
CA ALA A 44 0.08 12.30 22.17
C ALA A 44 -0.17 12.02 20.67
N ARG A 45 -0.83 12.92 19.94
CA ARG A 45 -1.20 12.81 18.52
C ARG A 45 -0.11 13.24 17.55
N VAL A 46 0.81 14.11 17.97
CA VAL A 46 1.89 14.62 17.10
C VAL A 46 2.76 13.47 16.60
N LYS A 47 3.15 12.56 17.49
CA LYS A 47 3.93 11.38 17.12
C LYS A 47 3.19 10.54 16.06
N GLU A 48 1.92 10.22 16.33
CA GLU A 48 1.11 9.39 15.46
C GLU A 48 0.89 10.03 14.09
N LEU A 49 0.61 11.33 14.07
CA LEU A 49 0.44 12.11 12.86
C LEU A 49 1.71 12.13 12.00
N LEU A 50 2.89 12.31 12.61
CA LEU A 50 4.17 12.24 11.91
C LEU A 50 4.42 10.84 11.34
N CYS A 51 4.11 9.79 12.08
CA CYS A 51 4.28 8.40 11.62
C CYS A 51 3.31 8.03 10.48
N LEU A 52 2.05 8.48 10.57
CA LEU A 52 1.07 8.33 9.48
C LEU A 52 1.53 9.08 8.22
N LEU A 53 2.01 10.33 8.38
CA LEU A 53 2.52 11.12 7.26
C LEU A 53 3.75 10.48 6.62
N TYR A 54 4.61 9.82 7.40
CA TYR A 54 5.73 9.04 6.87
C TYR A 54 5.28 7.82 6.08
N CYS A 55 4.26 7.10 6.56
CA CYS A 55 3.72 5.94 5.85
C CYS A 55 3.01 6.32 4.54
N CYS A 56 2.61 7.59 4.39
CA CYS A 56 2.20 8.18 3.13
C CYS A 56 3.44 8.55 2.31
N SER A 57 3.79 7.74 1.30
CA SER A 57 4.95 7.97 0.42
C SER A 57 4.88 9.28 -0.38
N GLU A 58 3.70 9.89 -0.47
CA GLU A 58 3.40 11.09 -1.21
C GLU A 58 2.55 12.06 -0.38
N SER A 59 2.28 13.23 -0.93
CA SER A 59 1.35 14.18 -0.33
C SER A 59 -0.04 13.56 -0.15
N VAL A 60 -0.54 13.57 1.08
CA VAL A 60 -1.83 13.00 1.49
C VAL A 60 -2.86 14.10 1.66
N VAL A 61 -4.13 13.83 1.32
CA VAL A 61 -5.22 14.79 1.56
C VAL A 61 -5.39 14.98 3.07
N GLU A 62 -5.50 16.23 3.52
CA GLU A 62 -5.55 16.60 4.94
C GLU A 62 -6.68 15.86 5.68
N LYS A 63 -7.87 15.80 5.07
CA LYS A 63 -9.03 15.07 5.61
C LYS A 63 -8.78 13.57 5.78
N ASP A 64 -8.08 12.95 4.85
CA ASP A 64 -7.79 11.51 4.91
C ASP A 64 -6.78 11.20 6.02
N LEU A 65 -5.81 12.09 6.22
CA LEU A 65 -4.85 11.98 7.32
C LEU A 65 -5.52 12.13 8.69
N GLN A 66 -6.43 13.10 8.83
CA GLN A 66 -7.24 13.29 10.04
C GLN A 66 -8.15 12.08 10.31
N GLY A 67 -8.80 11.54 9.28
CA GLY A 67 -9.64 10.35 9.38
C GLY A 67 -8.84 9.10 9.79
N SER A 68 -7.65 8.92 9.23
CA SER A 68 -6.74 7.82 9.58
C SER A 68 -6.21 7.93 11.01
N LEU A 69 -5.96 9.15 11.50
CA LEU A 69 -5.58 9.38 12.89
C LEU A 69 -6.76 9.05 13.84
N SER A 70 -7.97 9.51 13.52
CA SER A 70 -9.17 9.19 14.30
C SER A 70 -9.42 7.67 14.36
N TYR A 71 -9.19 6.98 13.24
CA TYR A 71 -9.30 5.52 13.15
C TYR A 71 -8.25 4.79 14.00
N LEU A 72 -7.00 5.28 13.98
CA LEU A 72 -5.90 4.73 14.79
C LEU A 72 -6.23 4.78 16.29
N GLU A 73 -6.78 5.89 16.75
CA GLU A 73 -7.20 6.09 18.15
C GLU A 73 -8.48 5.34 18.52
N ARG A 74 -9.20 4.77 17.54
CA ARG A 74 -10.56 4.22 17.69
C ARG A 74 -11.53 5.23 18.33
N GLY A 75 -11.30 6.51 18.05
CA GLY A 75 -12.03 7.63 18.62
C GLY A 75 -13.06 8.22 17.65
N PRO A 76 -13.87 9.18 18.13
CA PRO A 76 -14.67 10.01 17.25
C PRO A 76 -13.77 10.86 16.33
N GLU A 77 -14.36 11.45 15.28
CA GLU A 77 -13.66 12.39 14.42
C GLU A 77 -13.04 13.53 15.24
N ILE A 78 -11.76 13.83 14.98
CA ILE A 78 -11.04 14.89 15.69
C ILE A 78 -11.72 16.24 15.42
N PRO A 79 -12.17 16.97 16.45
CA PRO A 79 -12.79 18.28 16.26
C PRO A 79 -11.85 19.28 15.56
N SER A 80 -12.40 20.14 14.69
CA SER A 80 -11.63 21.06 13.85
C SER A 80 -10.64 21.94 14.61
N MET A 81 -10.99 22.38 15.83
CA MET A 81 -10.10 23.18 16.67
C MET A 81 -8.88 22.39 17.16
N HIS A 82 -9.07 21.14 17.56
CA HIS A 82 -7.97 20.26 17.95
C HIS A 82 -7.07 19.94 16.74
N TRP A 83 -7.68 19.68 15.58
CA TRP A 83 -6.92 19.47 14.34
C TRP A 83 -6.09 20.72 13.95
N ALA A 84 -6.69 21.91 14.03
CA ALA A 84 -5.99 23.16 13.75
C ALA A 84 -4.79 23.39 14.70
N THR A 85 -4.93 23.02 15.98
CA THR A 85 -3.82 23.07 16.95
C THR A 85 -2.71 22.10 16.56
N LEU A 86 -3.03 20.84 16.26
CA LEU A 86 -2.03 19.85 15.80
C LEU A 86 -1.29 20.32 14.56
N ARG A 87 -2.03 20.82 13.56
CA ARG A 87 -1.45 21.34 12.32
C ARG A 87 -0.51 22.52 12.57
N ARG A 88 -0.82 23.39 13.53
CA ARG A 88 0.08 24.49 13.92
C ARG A 88 1.34 23.97 14.60
N THR A 89 1.22 22.98 15.48
CA THR A 89 2.37 22.36 16.19
C THR A 89 3.38 21.80 15.20
N ILE A 90 2.93 21.08 14.16
CA ILE A 90 3.82 20.47 13.17
C ILE A 90 4.09 21.36 11.95
N LYS A 91 3.62 22.62 11.92
CA LYS A 91 3.68 23.49 10.74
C LYS A 91 5.08 23.64 10.17
N CYS A 92 6.11 23.70 11.03
CA CYS A 92 7.49 23.83 10.59
C CYS A 92 8.06 22.56 9.93
N LEU A 93 7.37 21.41 10.05
CA LEU A 93 7.78 20.10 9.53
C LEU A 93 7.05 19.71 8.24
N ILE A 94 5.97 20.42 7.89
CA ILE A 94 5.11 20.07 6.76
C ILE A 94 5.03 21.21 5.74
N ARG A 95 4.75 20.83 4.49
CA ARG A 95 4.30 21.72 3.43
C ARG A 95 2.85 21.41 3.10
N ALA A 96 2.06 22.46 2.94
CA ALA A 96 0.70 22.36 2.42
C ALA A 96 0.73 22.69 0.92
N SER A 97 0.03 21.89 0.13
CA SER A 97 -0.19 22.10 -1.30
C SER A 97 -1.66 21.84 -1.62
N ARG A 98 -2.13 22.22 -2.82
CA ARG A 98 -3.46 21.84 -3.28
C ARG A 98 -3.37 20.84 -4.42
N ASP A 99 -4.30 19.90 -4.45
CA ASP A 99 -4.46 19.02 -5.60
C ASP A 99 -5.24 19.72 -6.74
N HIS A 100 -5.36 19.04 -7.87
CA HIS A 100 -6.12 19.51 -9.03
C HIS A 100 -7.62 19.73 -8.75
N ARG A 101 -8.14 19.21 -7.63
CA ARG A 101 -9.52 19.39 -7.16
C ARG A 101 -9.64 20.46 -6.08
N GLY A 102 -8.55 21.19 -5.79
CA GLY A 102 -8.50 22.23 -4.78
C GLY A 102 -8.46 21.75 -3.33
N ARG A 103 -8.26 20.45 -3.08
CA ARG A 103 -8.16 19.89 -1.72
C ARG A 103 -6.76 20.10 -1.15
N ASP A 104 -6.70 20.44 0.13
CA ASP A 104 -5.44 20.60 0.83
C ASP A 104 -4.75 19.23 1.00
N LYS A 105 -3.49 19.19 0.60
CA LYS A 105 -2.58 18.06 0.74
C LYS A 105 -1.41 18.42 1.61
N LEU A 106 -1.01 17.50 2.49
CA LEU A 106 0.11 17.63 3.39
C LEU A 106 1.21 16.65 3.01
N SER A 107 2.46 17.11 3.09
CA SER A 107 3.66 16.26 3.00
C SER A 107 4.75 16.87 3.86
N PHE A 108 5.80 16.12 4.18
CA PHE A 108 7.00 16.72 4.75
C PHE A 108 7.57 17.78 3.81
N PHE A 109 8.04 18.90 4.35
CA PHE A 109 8.63 19.94 3.51
C PHE A 109 9.96 19.50 2.88
N HIS A 110 10.68 18.57 3.53
CA HIS A 110 11.94 18.03 3.06
C HIS A 110 12.13 16.56 3.48
N GLY A 111 12.85 15.78 2.68
CA GLY A 111 13.09 14.35 2.93
C GLY A 111 13.90 14.07 4.21
N SER A 112 14.69 15.03 4.69
CA SER A 112 15.40 14.89 5.98
C SER A 112 14.46 14.82 7.18
N VAL A 113 13.29 15.46 7.10
CA VAL A 113 12.27 15.36 8.16
C VAL A 113 11.71 13.95 8.19
N ALA A 114 11.40 13.38 7.03
CA ALA A 114 10.94 11.99 6.93
C ALA A 114 11.99 11.02 7.53
N LYS A 115 13.27 11.20 7.21
CA LYS A 115 14.36 10.42 7.79
C LYS A 115 14.46 10.58 9.31
N ALA A 116 14.28 11.80 9.82
CA ALA A 116 14.32 12.05 11.27
C ALA A 116 13.14 11.39 12.00
N VAL A 117 11.95 11.41 11.42
CA VAL A 117 10.78 10.66 11.92
C VAL A 117 11.05 9.15 11.91
N GLU A 118 11.63 8.63 10.83
CA GLU A 118 12.00 7.22 10.70
C GLU A 118 12.97 6.78 11.79
N GLN A 119 14.06 7.53 11.97
CA GLN A 119 15.09 7.22 12.96
C GLN A 119 14.56 7.36 14.40
N SER A 120 13.70 8.36 14.64
CA SER A 120 13.14 8.63 15.96
C SER A 120 12.07 7.62 16.40
N PHE A 121 11.23 7.15 15.48
CA PHE A 121 10.02 6.40 15.84
C PHE A 121 9.79 5.11 15.07
N LEU A 122 10.41 4.93 13.89
CA LEU A 122 10.08 3.87 12.95
C LEU A 122 11.27 2.96 12.58
N THR A 123 12.29 2.88 13.42
CA THR A 123 13.56 2.18 13.13
C THR A 123 13.38 0.67 12.89
N ALA A 124 12.39 0.05 13.56
CA ALA A 124 12.05 -1.35 13.36
C ALA A 124 10.86 -1.48 12.40
N ASP A 125 10.92 -2.40 11.44
CA ASP A 125 9.79 -2.65 10.50
C ASP A 125 8.45 -2.87 11.23
N THR A 126 8.48 -3.49 12.41
CA THR A 126 7.29 -3.76 13.23
C THR A 126 6.60 -2.51 13.74
N SER A 127 7.33 -1.41 13.91
CA SER A 127 6.79 -0.14 14.42
C SER A 127 5.95 0.61 13.38
N ARG A 128 6.15 0.34 12.08
CA ARG A 128 5.36 0.92 10.99
C ARG A 128 4.00 0.26 10.82
N GLN A 129 3.89 -1.01 11.21
CA GLN A 129 2.72 -1.84 11.00
C GLN A 129 1.40 -1.23 11.50
N PRO A 130 1.27 -0.68 12.72
CA PRO A 130 -0.01 -0.09 13.17
C PRO A 130 -0.46 1.08 12.29
N TYR A 131 0.47 1.93 11.85
CA TYR A 131 0.17 3.08 11.00
C TYR A 131 -0.24 2.66 9.58
N LEU A 132 0.47 1.68 9.00
CA LEU A 132 0.13 1.12 7.70
C LEU A 132 -1.23 0.40 7.72
N CYS A 133 -1.53 -0.35 8.78
CA CYS A 133 -2.83 -0.99 8.97
C CYS A 133 -3.94 0.05 9.10
N SER A 134 -3.77 1.07 9.96
CA SER A 134 -4.78 2.12 10.14
C SER A 134 -5.09 2.86 8.83
N LEU A 135 -4.05 3.27 8.08
CA LEU A 135 -4.22 3.89 6.77
C LEU A 135 -4.95 2.95 5.81
N SER A 136 -4.56 1.68 5.75
CA SER A 136 -5.19 0.69 4.87
C SER A 136 -6.66 0.50 5.22
N ASP A 137 -7.00 0.40 6.50
CA ASP A 137 -8.36 0.22 6.99
C ASP A 137 -9.22 1.45 6.72
N TYR A 138 -8.68 2.65 6.88
CA TYR A 138 -9.35 3.91 6.53
C TYR A 138 -9.65 3.98 5.02
N TYR A 139 -8.66 3.73 4.17
CA TYR A 139 -8.85 3.79 2.71
C TYR A 139 -9.79 2.69 2.19
N GLU A 140 -9.78 1.52 2.81
CA GLU A 140 -10.65 0.41 2.40
C GLU A 140 -12.11 0.68 2.78
N ASN A 141 -12.37 1.19 3.99
CA ASN A 141 -13.72 1.22 4.60
C ASN A 141 -14.38 2.60 4.69
N ILE A 142 -13.61 3.70 4.74
CA ILE A 142 -14.12 5.05 5.06
C ILE A 142 -13.91 6.03 3.91
N CYS A 143 -12.75 5.99 3.25
CA CYS A 143 -12.44 6.94 2.18
C CYS A 143 -13.41 6.79 1.00
N SER A 144 -14.08 7.88 0.65
CA SER A 144 -15.09 7.91 -0.42
C SER A 144 -14.54 8.23 -1.81
N ASP A 145 -13.28 8.67 -1.92
CA ASP A 145 -12.67 9.04 -3.20
C ASP A 145 -11.94 7.86 -3.83
N ASP A 146 -12.62 7.17 -4.74
CA ASP A 146 -12.12 5.99 -5.45
C ASP A 146 -10.74 6.21 -6.08
N ALA A 147 -10.47 7.39 -6.63
CA ALA A 147 -9.18 7.70 -7.26
C ALA A 147 -8.03 7.67 -6.25
N THR A 148 -8.27 8.18 -5.04
CA THR A 148 -7.30 8.20 -3.95
C THR A 148 -7.12 6.79 -3.36
N VAL A 149 -8.21 6.03 -3.20
CA VAL A 149 -8.12 4.63 -2.76
C VAL A 149 -7.27 3.81 -3.74
N VAL A 150 -7.53 3.96 -5.03
CA VAL A 150 -6.84 3.26 -6.11
C VAL A 150 -5.34 3.58 -6.15
N SER A 151 -4.95 4.82 -5.87
CA SER A 151 -3.53 5.20 -5.87
C SER A 151 -2.79 4.76 -4.61
N HIS A 152 -3.42 4.86 -3.42
CA HIS A 152 -2.73 4.64 -2.14
C HIS A 152 -2.86 3.21 -1.60
N LEU A 153 -4.04 2.60 -1.67
CA LEU A 153 -4.33 1.35 -0.96
C LEU A 153 -3.45 0.16 -1.39
N PRO A 154 -3.19 -0.10 -2.69
CA PRO A 154 -2.34 -1.22 -3.09
C PRO A 154 -0.93 -1.16 -2.49
N ARG A 155 -0.33 0.02 -2.49
CA ARG A 155 1.02 0.24 -1.93
C ARG A 155 1.00 0.03 -0.42
N LEU A 156 0.01 0.61 0.28
CA LEU A 156 -0.12 0.46 1.74
C LEU A 156 -0.25 -1.01 2.14
N LEU A 157 -1.11 -1.77 1.45
CA LEU A 157 -1.27 -3.21 1.70
C LEU A 157 0.00 -4.00 1.38
N GLN A 158 0.75 -3.61 0.34
CA GLN A 158 2.04 -4.22 0.00
C GLN A 158 3.11 -3.96 1.07
N GLU A 159 3.26 -2.72 1.52
CA GLU A 159 4.21 -2.34 2.57
C GLU A 159 3.85 -2.97 3.91
N ALA A 160 2.56 -3.08 4.22
CA ALA A 160 2.05 -3.78 5.40
C ALA A 160 2.18 -5.31 5.31
N LYS A 161 2.65 -5.86 4.18
CA LYS A 161 2.74 -7.30 3.90
C LYS A 161 1.38 -8.02 4.04
N LEU A 162 0.27 -7.31 3.81
CA LEU A 162 -1.10 -7.82 3.86
C LEU A 162 -1.52 -8.41 2.50
N ASN A 163 -0.78 -9.44 2.05
CA ASN A 163 -0.88 -10.00 0.70
C ASN A 163 -2.29 -10.46 0.34
N ASN A 164 -3.01 -11.08 1.30
CA ASN A 164 -4.39 -11.51 1.12
C ASN A 164 -5.34 -10.37 0.75
N ARG A 165 -5.29 -9.29 1.53
CA ARG A 165 -6.09 -8.08 1.32
C ARG A 165 -5.71 -7.42 0.00
N LEU A 166 -4.42 -7.36 -0.34
CA LEU A 166 -3.95 -6.81 -1.61
C LEU A 166 -4.52 -7.57 -2.81
N VAL A 167 -4.45 -8.91 -2.79
CA VAL A 167 -4.99 -9.75 -3.86
C VAL A 167 -6.52 -9.61 -3.94
N GLN A 168 -7.20 -9.57 -2.80
CA GLN A 168 -8.64 -9.37 -2.73
C GLN A 168 -9.05 -8.03 -3.32
N PHE A 169 -8.40 -6.93 -2.92
CA PHE A 169 -8.64 -5.61 -3.47
C PHE A 169 -8.43 -5.60 -4.99
N LEU A 170 -7.26 -6.04 -5.46
CA LEU A 170 -6.91 -6.02 -6.88
C LEU A 170 -7.80 -6.91 -7.76
N ARG A 171 -8.45 -7.96 -7.21
CA ARG A 171 -9.28 -8.89 -7.99
C ARG A 171 -10.78 -8.66 -7.85
N LYS A 172 -11.25 -8.28 -6.67
CA LYS A 172 -12.68 -8.27 -6.34
C LYS A 172 -13.25 -6.86 -6.16
N ASP A 173 -12.43 -5.90 -5.74
CA ASP A 173 -12.90 -4.53 -5.53
C ASP A 173 -13.20 -3.86 -6.87
N GLN A 174 -14.36 -3.21 -6.97
CA GLN A 174 -14.80 -2.53 -8.18
C GLN A 174 -13.90 -1.35 -8.52
N ARG A 175 -13.40 -0.63 -7.50
CA ARG A 175 -12.53 0.54 -7.63
C ARG A 175 -11.21 0.16 -8.31
N ALA A 176 -10.67 -1.00 -7.94
CA ALA A 176 -9.42 -1.54 -8.46
C ALA A 176 -9.45 -1.87 -9.97
N LYS A 177 -10.64 -1.95 -10.59
CA LYS A 177 -10.76 -2.16 -12.05
C LYS A 177 -10.20 -1.01 -12.88
N SER A 178 -10.13 0.19 -12.30
CA SER A 178 -9.49 1.36 -12.93
C SER A 178 -7.95 1.28 -12.95
N ILE A 179 -7.35 0.38 -12.16
CA ILE A 179 -5.90 0.19 -12.13
C ILE A 179 -5.45 -0.48 -13.42
N GLN A 180 -4.51 0.17 -14.11
CA GLN A 180 -3.94 -0.35 -15.34
C GLN A 180 -3.27 -1.71 -15.10
N ALA A 181 -3.44 -2.63 -16.05
CA ALA A 181 -3.04 -4.02 -15.84
C ALA A 181 -1.52 -4.21 -15.63
N HIS A 182 -0.69 -3.32 -16.16
CA HIS A 182 0.76 -3.37 -15.93
C HIS A 182 1.11 -3.03 -14.47
N ILE A 183 0.42 -2.06 -13.86
CA ILE A 183 0.56 -1.71 -12.43
C ILE A 183 0.10 -2.88 -11.56
N ARG A 184 -1.04 -3.49 -11.90
CA ARG A 184 -1.53 -4.69 -11.21
C ARG A 184 -0.55 -5.84 -11.30
N ALA A 185 0.08 -6.02 -12.47
CA ALA A 185 1.11 -7.02 -12.67
C ALA A 185 2.33 -6.77 -11.76
N GLN A 186 2.75 -5.52 -11.57
CA GLN A 186 3.87 -5.19 -10.66
C GLN A 186 3.58 -5.63 -9.22
N TYR A 187 2.41 -5.27 -8.68
CA TYR A 187 2.01 -5.69 -7.32
C TYR A 187 1.92 -7.21 -7.19
N LEU A 188 1.25 -7.88 -8.12
CA LEU A 188 1.02 -9.32 -8.04
C LEU A 188 2.25 -10.17 -8.37
N LYS A 189 3.20 -9.65 -9.16
CA LYS A 189 4.45 -10.36 -9.51
C LYS A 189 5.27 -10.67 -8.27
N GLY A 190 5.38 -9.73 -7.33
CA GLY A 190 6.08 -9.95 -6.06
C GLY A 190 5.44 -11.03 -5.19
N LEU A 191 4.13 -11.25 -5.36
CA LEU A 191 3.37 -12.27 -4.64
C LEU A 191 3.39 -13.64 -5.33
N ARG A 192 3.92 -13.78 -6.55
CA ARG A 192 3.90 -15.08 -7.22
C ARG A 192 4.90 -16.05 -6.60
N CYS A 193 4.55 -17.34 -6.67
CA CYS A 193 5.51 -18.40 -6.46
C CYS A 193 6.67 -18.25 -7.46
N SER A 194 7.91 -18.32 -6.95
CA SER A 194 9.15 -18.13 -7.71
C SER A 194 9.61 -19.40 -8.42
N MET A 195 8.92 -20.53 -8.25
CA MET A 195 9.27 -21.78 -8.92
C MET A 195 9.09 -21.65 -10.44
N MET A 196 10.09 -22.10 -11.19
CA MET A 196 10.09 -22.10 -12.65
C MET A 196 9.16 -23.20 -13.20
N CYS A 197 8.36 -22.84 -14.19
CA CYS A 197 7.42 -23.71 -14.90
C CYS A 197 7.64 -23.67 -16.42
N ARG A 198 8.90 -23.67 -16.87
CA ARG A 198 9.28 -23.74 -18.29
C ARG A 198 9.27 -25.18 -18.81
N GLU A 199 9.39 -25.36 -20.11
CA GLU A 199 9.52 -26.68 -20.72
C GLU A 199 10.73 -27.45 -20.14
N GLY A 200 10.55 -28.75 -19.94
CA GLY A 200 11.53 -29.61 -19.26
C GLY A 200 11.47 -29.60 -17.73
N PHE A 201 10.65 -28.73 -17.10
CA PHE A 201 10.45 -28.72 -15.65
C PHE A 201 9.10 -29.33 -15.27
N PRO A 202 8.99 -30.01 -14.12
CA PRO A 202 7.71 -30.51 -13.62
C PRO A 202 6.69 -29.39 -13.50
N ARG A 203 5.64 -29.42 -14.33
CA ARG A 203 4.60 -28.40 -14.37
C ARG A 203 3.26 -29.01 -14.77
N LYS A 204 2.18 -28.38 -14.33
CA LYS A 204 0.81 -28.73 -14.71
C LYS A 204 0.09 -27.50 -15.25
N PRO A 205 -0.63 -27.58 -16.39
CA PRO A 205 -1.42 -26.45 -16.88
C PRO A 205 -2.50 -26.11 -15.86
N ALA A 206 -2.66 -24.81 -15.59
CA ALA A 206 -3.73 -24.31 -14.74
C ALA A 206 -5.02 -24.25 -15.57
N MET A 207 -6.06 -24.94 -15.14
CA MET A 207 -7.28 -25.11 -15.93
C MET A 207 -8.44 -24.29 -15.37
N ILE A 208 -9.36 -23.88 -16.24
CA ILE A 208 -10.61 -23.20 -15.89
C ILE A 208 -11.77 -24.06 -16.41
N CYS A 209 -12.75 -24.38 -15.56
CA CYS A 209 -13.93 -25.12 -15.99
C CYS A 209 -14.78 -24.32 -16.98
N ALA A 210 -15.57 -25.00 -17.81
CA ALA A 210 -16.40 -24.37 -18.83
C ALA A 210 -17.38 -23.30 -18.30
N PHE A 211 -17.90 -23.48 -17.08
CA PHE A 211 -18.75 -22.46 -16.45
C PHE A 211 -17.97 -21.23 -16.01
N CYS A 212 -16.76 -21.41 -15.48
CA CYS A 212 -15.93 -20.30 -15.03
C CYS A 212 -15.25 -19.59 -16.20
N SER A 213 -15.00 -20.26 -17.32
CA SER A 213 -14.36 -19.65 -18.49
C SER A 213 -15.19 -18.52 -19.08
N LEU A 214 -16.51 -18.68 -19.11
CA LEU A 214 -17.48 -17.70 -19.65
C LEU A 214 -17.77 -16.53 -18.71
N LYS A 215 -17.57 -16.71 -17.40
CA LYS A 215 -17.74 -15.63 -16.40
C LYS A 215 -16.63 -14.58 -16.53
N SER A 216 -16.89 -13.36 -16.05
CA SER A 216 -15.89 -12.28 -15.95
C SER A 216 -15.55 -11.96 -14.49
N GLY A 217 -14.53 -11.14 -14.28
CA GLY A 217 -14.21 -10.55 -12.98
C GLY A 217 -13.43 -11.43 -12.00
N ALA A 218 -13.14 -12.71 -12.30
CA ALA A 218 -12.37 -13.56 -11.36
C ALA A 218 -10.94 -13.06 -11.12
N PHE A 219 -10.40 -12.30 -12.08
CA PHE A 219 -9.08 -11.69 -12.05
C PHE A 219 -9.19 -10.16 -12.15
N GLY A 220 -10.29 -9.55 -11.68
CA GLY A 220 -10.51 -8.10 -11.67
C GLY A 220 -10.66 -7.44 -13.04
N GLN A 221 -11.18 -8.17 -14.04
CA GLN A 221 -11.31 -7.71 -15.42
C GLN A 221 -12.77 -7.64 -15.90
N PHE A 222 -12.99 -7.08 -17.08
CA PHE A 222 -14.33 -6.93 -17.68
C PHE A 222 -14.73 -8.02 -18.69
N PHE A 223 -13.76 -8.74 -19.26
CA PHE A 223 -13.97 -9.78 -20.28
C PHE A 223 -13.96 -11.20 -19.67
N PRO A 224 -14.35 -12.25 -20.43
CA PRO A 224 -14.40 -13.62 -19.94
C PRO A 224 -13.06 -14.11 -19.37
N ASN A 225 -13.11 -14.92 -18.32
CA ASN A 225 -11.94 -15.44 -17.62
C ASN A 225 -11.01 -16.25 -18.53
N SER A 226 -11.53 -16.94 -19.55
CA SER A 226 -10.71 -17.64 -20.55
C SER A 226 -9.86 -16.70 -21.42
N GLN A 227 -10.31 -15.46 -21.61
CA GLN A 227 -9.61 -14.46 -22.41
C GLN A 227 -8.72 -13.54 -21.57
N SER A 228 -8.52 -13.89 -20.30
CA SER A 228 -7.92 -13.02 -19.29
C SER A 228 -6.60 -13.56 -18.77
N CYS A 229 -5.65 -12.66 -18.55
CA CYS A 229 -4.47 -12.96 -17.76
C CYS A 229 -4.90 -13.31 -16.34
N ALA A 230 -4.66 -14.55 -15.92
CA ALA A 230 -5.06 -15.03 -14.61
C ALA A 230 -4.25 -14.41 -13.44
N VAL A 231 -3.24 -13.58 -13.75
CA VAL A 231 -2.53 -12.74 -12.78
C VAL A 231 -3.13 -11.34 -12.75
N CYS A 232 -2.88 -10.52 -13.76
CA CYS A 232 -3.21 -9.09 -13.73
C CYS A 232 -4.58 -8.73 -14.33
N GLY A 233 -5.29 -9.69 -14.90
CA GLY A 233 -6.59 -9.46 -15.52
C GLY A 233 -6.54 -8.74 -16.87
N SER A 234 -5.37 -8.53 -17.51
CA SER A 234 -5.32 -7.97 -18.87
C SER A 234 -5.87 -8.93 -19.93
N HIS A 235 -6.29 -8.41 -21.08
CA HIS A 235 -6.76 -9.23 -22.18
C HIS A 235 -5.60 -10.08 -22.73
N ALA A 236 -5.84 -11.36 -22.96
CA ALA A 236 -4.83 -12.35 -23.33
C ALA A 236 -5.28 -13.29 -24.46
N ALA A 237 -6.43 -13.07 -25.11
CA ALA A 237 -6.95 -14.04 -26.09
C ALA A 237 -6.03 -14.30 -27.29
N TYR A 238 -5.36 -13.27 -27.83
CA TYR A 238 -4.58 -13.39 -29.07
C TYR A 238 -3.07 -13.61 -28.86
N MET A 239 -2.55 -13.22 -27.69
CA MET A 239 -1.12 -13.22 -27.38
C MET A 239 -0.85 -13.84 -26.00
N GLY A 240 -1.79 -14.65 -25.51
CA GLY A 240 -1.71 -15.30 -24.22
C GLY A 240 -0.81 -16.52 -24.27
N LYS A 241 0.01 -16.70 -23.23
CA LYS A 241 0.71 -17.95 -22.98
C LYS A 241 -0.07 -18.77 -21.96
N GLU A 242 -0.03 -20.08 -22.05
CA GLU A 242 -0.64 -20.94 -21.05
C GLU A 242 -0.02 -20.71 -19.66
N ALA A 243 -0.88 -20.70 -18.64
CA ALA A 243 -0.47 -20.61 -17.25
C ALA A 243 -0.19 -21.99 -16.67
N PHE A 244 0.87 -22.09 -15.86
CA PHE A 244 1.28 -23.34 -15.24
C PHE A 244 1.40 -23.24 -13.71
N GLN A 245 1.14 -24.35 -13.03
CA GLN A 245 1.40 -24.55 -11.61
C GLN A 245 2.64 -25.45 -11.42
N CYS A 246 3.44 -25.16 -10.40
CA CYS A 246 4.57 -26.01 -10.00
C CYS A 246 4.08 -27.16 -9.09
N PRO A 247 4.90 -28.18 -8.80
CA PRO A 247 4.50 -29.36 -8.01
C PRO A 247 4.01 -29.05 -6.59
N GLN A 248 4.41 -27.91 -6.03
CA GLN A 248 3.95 -27.47 -4.72
C GLN A 248 2.51 -26.92 -4.73
N HIS A 249 2.00 -26.53 -5.91
CA HIS A 249 0.73 -25.80 -6.03
C HIS A 249 -0.31 -26.49 -6.91
N TYR A 250 -0.02 -27.69 -7.44
CA TYR A 250 -1.03 -28.52 -8.08
C TYR A 250 -1.29 -29.81 -7.30
N SER A 251 -2.55 -30.21 -7.28
CA SER A 251 -2.98 -31.51 -6.74
C SER A 251 -2.59 -32.63 -7.71
N HIS A 252 -1.85 -33.63 -7.21
CA HIS A 252 -1.56 -34.83 -8.00
C HIS A 252 -2.88 -35.57 -8.31
N GLY A 253 -3.08 -35.92 -9.58
CA GLY A 253 -4.26 -36.68 -10.01
C GLY A 253 -5.61 -35.93 -10.04
N ARG A 254 -5.66 -34.62 -9.72
CA ARG A 254 -6.91 -33.82 -9.77
C ARG A 254 -6.78 -32.57 -10.63
N ASN A 255 -7.71 -32.38 -11.55
CA ASN A 255 -7.80 -31.17 -12.37
C ASN A 255 -8.80 -30.22 -11.72
N ASP A 256 -8.31 -29.34 -10.85
CA ASP A 256 -9.15 -28.37 -10.15
C ASP A 256 -9.26 -27.08 -10.96
N CYS A 257 -10.44 -26.47 -10.98
CA CYS A 257 -10.64 -25.17 -11.61
C CYS A 257 -9.90 -24.07 -10.84
N LEU A 258 -9.08 -23.28 -11.53
CA LEU A 258 -8.30 -22.19 -10.94
C LEU A 258 -9.19 -21.16 -10.21
N VAL A 259 -10.41 -20.93 -10.72
CA VAL A 259 -11.36 -19.93 -10.23
C VAL A 259 -12.21 -20.46 -9.09
N CYS A 260 -13.02 -21.51 -9.32
CA CYS A 260 -13.97 -22.01 -8.32
C CYS A 260 -13.42 -23.10 -7.41
N LYS A 261 -12.20 -23.61 -7.66
CA LYS A 261 -11.55 -24.71 -6.91
C LYS A 261 -12.26 -26.07 -6.94
N ASN A 262 -13.39 -26.18 -7.64
CA ASN A 262 -14.06 -27.46 -7.84
C ASN A 262 -13.28 -28.34 -8.82
N ILE A 263 -13.36 -29.66 -8.62
CA ILE A 263 -12.83 -30.67 -9.52
C ILE A 263 -13.56 -30.55 -10.86
N ILE A 264 -12.80 -30.51 -11.96
CA ILE A 264 -13.34 -30.51 -13.31
C ILE A 264 -13.70 -31.94 -13.67
N LEU A 265 -14.99 -32.26 -13.60
CA LEU A 265 -15.57 -33.54 -13.99
C LEU A 265 -16.40 -33.35 -15.28
N GLY A 266 -16.31 -34.30 -16.21
CA GLY A 266 -17.21 -34.39 -17.35
C GLY A 266 -16.55 -34.24 -18.73
N PRO A 267 -17.35 -34.33 -19.81
CA PRO A 267 -16.89 -34.42 -21.19
C PRO A 267 -16.50 -33.07 -21.82
N GLN A 268 -16.85 -31.94 -21.19
CA GLN A 268 -16.51 -30.63 -21.73
C GLN A 268 -15.02 -30.32 -21.50
N SER A 269 -14.31 -30.01 -22.59
CA SER A 269 -12.90 -29.69 -22.55
C SER A 269 -12.63 -28.45 -21.68
N PRO A 270 -11.90 -28.58 -20.56
CA PRO A 270 -11.49 -27.42 -19.78
C PRO A 270 -10.60 -26.50 -20.60
N MET A 271 -10.67 -25.21 -20.30
CA MET A 271 -9.84 -24.20 -20.98
C MET A 271 -8.58 -23.93 -20.16
N PRO A 272 -7.39 -23.86 -20.78
CA PRO A 272 -6.20 -23.41 -20.06
C PRO A 272 -6.37 -21.95 -19.63
N ALA A 273 -5.93 -21.63 -18.42
CA ALA A 273 -5.78 -20.26 -17.98
C ALA A 273 -4.64 -19.59 -18.75
N LEU A 274 -4.77 -18.31 -19.07
CA LEU A 274 -3.79 -17.57 -19.86
C LEU A 274 -2.99 -16.58 -19.00
N LEU A 275 -1.79 -16.26 -19.47
CA LEU A 275 -0.95 -15.17 -19.00
C LEU A 275 -0.70 -14.21 -20.16
N CYS A 276 -0.81 -12.90 -19.92
CA CYS A 276 -0.36 -11.91 -20.89
C CYS A 276 1.17 -11.91 -21.01
N ASN A 277 1.71 -11.27 -22.05
CA ASN A 277 3.15 -11.21 -22.30
C ASN A 277 3.96 -10.71 -21.09
N THR A 278 3.48 -9.67 -20.40
CA THR A 278 4.16 -9.12 -19.21
C THR A 278 4.21 -10.12 -18.04
N CYS A 279 3.10 -10.82 -17.78
CA CYS A 279 3.03 -11.79 -16.68
C CYS A 279 3.66 -13.14 -17.05
N GLY A 280 3.63 -13.52 -18.33
CA GLY A 280 4.14 -14.77 -18.85
C GLY A 280 5.64 -14.78 -19.14
N PHE A 281 6.31 -13.63 -19.08
CA PHE A 281 7.72 -13.50 -19.44
C PHE A 281 8.65 -14.45 -18.66
N LEU A 282 8.50 -14.49 -17.33
CA LEU A 282 9.38 -15.29 -16.47
C LEU A 282 9.04 -16.80 -16.43
N GLN A 283 7.92 -17.22 -17.03
CA GLN A 283 7.45 -18.62 -17.01
C GLN A 283 7.44 -19.25 -15.60
N THR A 284 7.12 -18.48 -14.57
CA THR A 284 7.01 -18.96 -13.19
C THR A 284 5.62 -19.50 -12.89
N CYS A 285 5.48 -20.20 -11.76
CA CYS A 285 4.20 -20.66 -11.26
C CYS A 285 3.17 -19.50 -11.13
N ILE A 286 1.91 -19.79 -11.48
CA ILE A 286 0.81 -18.81 -11.38
C ILE A 286 0.29 -18.61 -9.95
N ALA A 287 0.58 -19.52 -9.03
CA ALA A 287 0.09 -19.43 -7.65
C ALA A 287 0.60 -18.15 -6.98
N LEU A 288 -0.30 -17.50 -6.23
CA LEU A 288 0.02 -16.33 -5.41
C LEU A 288 0.27 -16.81 -3.97
N LYS A 289 1.29 -16.23 -3.34
CA LYS A 289 1.63 -16.34 -1.92
C LYS A 289 0.66 -15.46 -1.14
N THR A 290 -0.53 -16.00 -0.94
CA THR A 290 -1.63 -15.47 -0.14
C THR A 290 -1.54 -16.02 1.27
#